data_AF-A0A437JKT3-F1
#
_entry.id   AF-A0A437JKT3-F1
#
_cell.length_a   1.000
_cell.length_b   1.000
_cell.length_c   1.000
_cell.angle_alpha   90.00
_cell.angle_beta   90.00
_cell.angle_gamma   90.00
#
_symmetry.space_group_name_H-M   'P 1'
#
loop_
_entity.id
_entity.type
_entity.pdbx_description
1 polymer ?
#
loop_
_entity_poly.entity_id
_entity_poly.type
_entity_poly.pdbx_seq_one_letter_code
_entity_poly.pdbx_strand_id
1 'polypeptide(L)'
;MTPLAYQLSIADITAHLVTVELQFTPQCAEAVTLSLPCWIPGSYMVRDFSKHLHAIEAFDGSGALSLVQMDKQSWLLKHHQQSLTVRYKVYAFDLSVRGCYIDDQLAILNPAALCLEVKGMESEPIQLSLWMPECLDWQVATGLQRSGSNQLLGTYQYQADNYQQLVDTPLMLGKLDVEEFVVCGVPHYLVLAGHEQVDLQRFKTDLQTICQQQQQVFAGLPSDLKEYWFLCWVTDSGYGGLEHHNSTLLLLTHQDLPNLQRPEESTADYQNLLGLCSHEYFHTWWVKRAKPAQFLPYKLNTEQYTSQLWLYEGFTSYYDDLALVRCGLLTQEQYFAALEKTINRVQLSPSEQIQSVAESSFNAWTKYYKQDENAVNAVVSYYTKGSLIALCLDALLRSKGLTLDSLMQLAWRAYGEPASGSSEQQFIQICADYAGKEVASNLYSWVHTKTALPLAELLPHLGLNTAFRQQEHSKDLSGNKTPAYPVRAFGAAFSSSTEGLKIIHVPLASVAYKAGLMAQDQLIAINAVKATEQNFWRQLNQSTIGSVLSLHVFRKQRLVQLSMPVEIAAETLTYLQLVDQDKATAWLGKTQE
;
A
#
# COMPACT_ATOMS: atom_id res chain seq x y z
N MET A 1 41.72 -5.03 -3.09
CA MET A 1 40.61 -5.95 -2.77
C MET A 1 39.51 -5.66 -3.77
N THR A 2 38.84 -6.69 -4.30
CA THR A 2 37.72 -6.50 -5.23
C THR A 2 36.54 -5.91 -4.45
N PRO A 3 35.96 -4.76 -4.89
CA PRO A 3 34.79 -4.19 -4.23
C PRO A 3 33.58 -5.13 -4.35
N LEU A 4 32.64 -5.02 -3.43
CA LEU A 4 31.35 -5.70 -3.53
C LEU A 4 30.57 -5.09 -4.70
N ALA A 5 30.30 -5.88 -5.73
CA ALA A 5 29.70 -5.39 -6.96
C ALA A 5 28.66 -6.37 -7.52
N TYR A 6 27.58 -5.84 -8.07
CA TYR A 6 26.57 -6.58 -8.83
C TYR A 6 26.54 -6.06 -10.25
N GLN A 7 26.43 -6.97 -11.22
CA GLN A 7 26.07 -6.66 -12.59
C GLN A 7 24.74 -7.34 -12.91
N LEU A 8 23.74 -6.56 -13.35
CA LEU A 8 22.45 -7.08 -13.81
C LEU A 8 22.40 -7.02 -15.34
N SER A 9 22.15 -8.15 -15.98
CA SER A 9 22.16 -8.27 -17.44
C SER A 9 20.78 -8.71 -17.95
N ILE A 10 20.15 -7.86 -18.76
CA ILE A 10 18.89 -8.13 -19.44
C ILE A 10 19.20 -8.70 -20.83
N ALA A 11 19.47 -10.00 -20.91
CA ALA A 11 19.88 -10.65 -22.15
C ALA A 11 18.77 -11.46 -22.85
N ASP A 12 17.80 -11.96 -22.08
CA ASP A 12 16.78 -12.88 -22.56
C ASP A 12 15.40 -12.41 -22.11
N ILE A 13 14.90 -11.38 -22.80
CA ILE A 13 13.59 -10.78 -22.58
C ILE A 13 12.47 -11.81 -22.85
N THR A 14 12.62 -12.60 -23.91
CA THR A 14 11.61 -13.60 -24.31
C THR A 14 11.38 -14.64 -23.20
N ALA A 15 12.44 -15.02 -22.47
CA ALA A 15 12.32 -15.92 -21.34
C ALA A 15 12.10 -15.20 -19.98
N HIS A 16 12.01 -13.87 -19.98
CA HIS A 16 11.91 -13.04 -18.78
C HIS A 16 13.06 -13.28 -17.78
N LEU A 17 14.30 -13.40 -18.26
CA LEU A 17 15.45 -13.73 -17.42
C LEU A 17 16.42 -12.55 -17.25
N VAL A 18 16.74 -12.26 -15.98
CA VAL A 18 17.88 -11.42 -15.59
C VAL A 18 19.03 -12.32 -15.21
N THR A 19 20.20 -12.09 -15.80
CA THR A 19 21.44 -12.70 -15.30
C THR A 19 22.07 -11.76 -14.29
N VAL A 20 22.42 -12.29 -13.12
CA VAL A 20 23.09 -11.53 -12.06
C VAL A 20 24.49 -12.09 -11.87
N GLU A 21 25.47 -11.21 -11.85
CA GLU A 21 26.84 -11.52 -11.46
C GLU A 21 27.23 -10.72 -10.23
N LEU A 22 27.59 -11.41 -9.15
CA LEU A 22 28.02 -10.86 -7.87
C LEU A 22 29.51 -11.10 -7.70
N GLN A 23 30.29 -10.04 -7.53
CA GLN A 23 31.74 -10.09 -7.31
C GLN A 23 32.09 -9.50 -5.93
N PHE A 24 32.97 -10.17 -5.18
CA PHE A 24 33.44 -9.69 -3.88
C PHE A 24 34.70 -10.44 -3.42
N THR A 25 35.42 -9.90 -2.44
CA THR A 25 36.46 -10.64 -1.70
C THR A 25 35.93 -10.96 -0.30
N PRO A 26 35.83 -12.23 0.11
CA PRO A 26 35.28 -12.60 1.42
C PRO A 26 36.19 -12.13 2.56
N GLN A 27 35.59 -11.74 3.69
CA GLN A 27 36.32 -11.30 4.89
C GLN A 27 36.53 -12.44 5.91
N CYS A 28 35.94 -13.62 5.68
CA CYS A 28 36.00 -14.79 6.53
C CYS A 28 37.02 -15.83 6.05
N ALA A 29 37.39 -16.78 6.91
CA ALA A 29 38.55 -17.64 6.67
C ALA A 29 38.29 -18.81 5.68
N GLU A 30 37.09 -19.39 5.63
CA GLU A 30 36.89 -20.68 4.93
C GLU A 30 35.59 -20.81 4.12
N ALA A 31 34.51 -20.13 4.54
CA ALA A 31 33.24 -20.15 3.84
C ALA A 31 32.43 -18.90 4.15
N VAL A 32 31.61 -18.47 3.19
CA VAL A 32 30.69 -17.34 3.28
C VAL A 32 29.26 -17.80 3.00
N THR A 33 28.29 -17.25 3.72
CA THR A 33 26.87 -17.49 3.45
C THR A 33 26.33 -16.38 2.55
N LEU A 34 25.63 -16.79 1.49
CA LEU A 34 24.85 -15.93 0.63
C LEU A 34 23.37 -16.15 0.94
N SER A 35 22.56 -15.09 0.97
CA SER A 35 21.11 -15.24 1.16
C SER A 35 20.31 -14.25 0.34
N LEU A 36 19.16 -14.68 -0.18
CA LEU A 36 18.18 -13.77 -0.79
C LEU A 36 17.09 -13.40 0.24
N PRO A 37 16.63 -12.14 0.28
CA PRO A 37 15.44 -11.76 1.04
C PRO A 37 14.25 -12.67 0.73
N CYS A 38 13.44 -13.00 1.75
CA CYS A 38 12.19 -13.73 1.56
C CYS A 38 10.97 -12.82 1.54
N TRP A 39 11.15 -11.54 1.84
CA TRP A 39 10.16 -10.47 1.79
C TRP A 39 10.87 -9.13 1.53
N ILE A 40 10.12 -8.08 1.23
CA ILE A 40 10.62 -6.73 0.93
C ILE A 40 10.02 -5.71 1.91
N PRO A 41 10.81 -4.78 2.49
CA PRO A 41 10.29 -3.69 3.32
C PRO A 41 9.09 -2.99 2.69
N GLY A 42 8.09 -2.64 3.51
CA GLY A 42 6.80 -2.09 3.07
C GLY A 42 5.73 -3.14 2.75
N SER A 43 6.13 -4.32 2.27
CA SER A 43 5.21 -5.45 2.01
C SER A 43 5.38 -6.59 3.02
N TYR A 44 4.65 -6.54 4.14
CA TYR A 44 4.74 -7.48 5.28
C TYR A 44 4.17 -8.89 4.98
N MET A 45 4.75 -9.60 4.02
CA MET A 45 4.44 -10.99 3.66
C MET A 45 5.68 -11.72 3.14
N VAL A 46 5.92 -12.94 3.62
CA VAL A 46 6.92 -13.85 3.04
C VAL A 46 6.47 -14.26 1.63
N ARG A 47 7.28 -13.93 0.63
CA ARG A 47 7.06 -14.13 -0.82
C ARG A 47 7.94 -15.23 -1.43
N ASP A 48 9.03 -15.57 -0.74
CA ASP A 48 10.03 -16.55 -1.15
C ASP A 48 10.61 -16.25 -2.54
N PHE A 49 11.22 -15.06 -2.71
CA PHE A 49 11.81 -14.61 -3.98
C PHE A 49 12.82 -15.61 -4.56
N SER A 50 13.49 -16.39 -3.72
CA SER A 50 14.46 -17.41 -4.10
C SER A 50 13.89 -18.49 -5.02
N LYS A 51 12.55 -18.68 -5.07
CA LYS A 51 11.90 -19.59 -6.03
C LYS A 51 12.13 -19.19 -7.50
N HIS A 52 12.48 -17.92 -7.75
CA HIS A 52 12.79 -17.40 -9.09
C HIS A 52 14.28 -17.51 -9.44
N LEU A 53 15.15 -17.77 -8.46
CA LEU A 53 16.58 -17.90 -8.65
C LEU A 53 16.92 -19.33 -9.12
N HIS A 54 17.68 -19.45 -10.20
CA HIS A 54 18.14 -20.74 -10.71
C HIS A 54 19.52 -20.65 -11.37
N ALA A 55 20.12 -21.82 -11.64
CA ALA A 55 21.45 -21.95 -12.25
C ALA A 55 22.53 -21.15 -11.52
N ILE A 56 22.57 -21.25 -10.19
CA ILE A 56 23.58 -20.59 -9.37
C ILE A 56 24.91 -21.34 -9.39
N GLU A 57 25.96 -20.62 -9.76
CA GLU A 57 27.32 -21.12 -9.88
C GLU A 57 28.28 -20.12 -9.24
N ALA A 58 29.40 -20.60 -8.70
CA ALA A 58 30.41 -19.76 -8.07
C ALA A 58 31.80 -20.12 -8.59
N PHE A 59 32.67 -19.12 -8.70
CA PHE A 59 34.00 -19.23 -9.28
C PHE A 59 35.01 -18.38 -8.51
N ASP A 60 36.27 -18.79 -8.53
CA ASP A 60 37.44 -17.96 -8.23
C ASP A 60 38.50 -18.08 -9.34
N GLY A 61 39.71 -17.56 -9.10
CA GLY A 61 40.81 -17.64 -10.07
C GLY A 61 41.27 -19.08 -10.40
N SER A 62 40.89 -20.07 -9.59
CA SER A 62 41.21 -21.49 -9.77
C SER A 62 40.11 -22.29 -10.48
N GLY A 63 38.92 -21.71 -10.67
CA GLY A 63 37.80 -22.34 -11.36
C GLY A 63 36.51 -22.39 -10.52
N ALA A 64 35.68 -23.39 -10.78
CA ALA A 64 34.38 -23.54 -10.12
C ALA A 64 34.53 -23.92 -8.64
N LEU A 65 33.69 -23.32 -7.80
CA LEU A 65 33.65 -23.53 -6.34
C LEU A 65 32.42 -24.33 -5.92
N SER A 66 32.54 -24.99 -4.75
CA SER A 66 31.42 -25.72 -4.15
C SER A 66 30.46 -24.75 -3.45
N LEU A 67 29.21 -24.79 -3.90
CA LEU A 67 28.10 -24.06 -3.32
C LEU A 67 27.03 -25.05 -2.85
N VAL A 68 26.62 -24.95 -1.58
CA VAL A 68 25.63 -25.86 -0.98
C VAL A 68 24.43 -25.05 -0.53
N GLN A 69 23.24 -25.37 -1.05
CA GLN A 69 22.00 -24.78 -0.56
C GLN A 69 21.69 -25.31 0.85
N MET A 70 21.49 -24.39 1.79
CA MET A 70 21.27 -24.70 3.21
C MET A 70 19.79 -24.72 3.58
N ASP A 71 19.01 -23.83 2.98
CA ASP A 71 17.57 -23.70 3.19
C ASP A 71 16.89 -23.10 1.94
N LYS A 72 15.65 -22.63 2.06
CA LYS A 72 14.88 -22.09 0.93
C LYS A 72 15.53 -20.86 0.28
N GLN A 73 16.43 -20.14 0.94
CA GLN A 73 16.94 -18.84 0.48
C GLN A 73 18.43 -18.59 0.77
N SER A 74 19.15 -19.57 1.33
CA SER A 74 20.55 -19.41 1.74
C SER A 74 21.47 -20.48 1.15
N TRP A 75 22.69 -20.08 0.79
CA TRP A 75 23.73 -20.94 0.23
C TRP A 75 25.07 -20.74 0.95
N LEU A 76 25.76 -21.82 1.26
CA LEU A 76 27.12 -21.80 1.82
C LEU A 76 28.14 -21.99 0.71
N LEU A 77 29.02 -21.01 0.52
CA LEU A 77 30.09 -21.00 -0.49
C LEU A 77 31.44 -21.23 0.18
N LYS A 78 32.12 -22.33 -0.15
CA LYS A 78 33.51 -22.58 0.28
C LYS A 78 34.47 -21.88 -0.68
N HIS A 79 35.49 -21.22 -0.14
CA HIS A 79 36.40 -20.38 -0.92
C HIS A 79 37.85 -20.46 -0.47
N HIS A 80 38.75 -19.95 -1.31
CA HIS A 80 40.20 -19.89 -1.03
C HIS A 80 40.69 -18.48 -0.66
N GLN A 81 39.83 -17.61 -0.10
CA GLN A 81 40.12 -16.21 0.28
C GLN A 81 40.59 -15.34 -0.90
N GLN A 82 40.15 -15.68 -2.10
CA GLN A 82 40.40 -14.92 -3.33
C GLN A 82 39.14 -14.12 -3.70
N SER A 83 39.26 -13.28 -4.72
CA SER A 83 38.10 -12.67 -5.35
C SER A 83 37.16 -13.77 -5.87
N LEU A 84 35.89 -13.66 -5.50
CA LEU A 84 34.83 -14.59 -5.88
C LEU A 84 33.92 -13.95 -6.92
N THR A 85 33.35 -14.79 -7.77
CA THR A 85 32.26 -14.43 -8.69
C THR A 85 31.15 -15.44 -8.52
N VAL A 86 29.93 -14.97 -8.27
CA VAL A 86 28.72 -15.80 -8.17
C VAL A 86 27.79 -15.38 -9.28
N ARG A 87 27.40 -16.31 -10.15
CA ARG A 87 26.52 -16.06 -11.29
C ARG A 87 25.25 -16.88 -11.17
N TYR A 88 24.12 -16.27 -11.46
CA TYR A 88 22.82 -16.93 -11.43
C TYR A 88 21.83 -16.21 -12.34
N LYS A 89 20.66 -16.81 -12.53
CA LYS A 89 19.55 -16.23 -13.27
C LYS A 89 18.33 -16.07 -12.37
N VAL A 90 17.54 -15.03 -12.63
CA VAL A 90 16.28 -14.75 -11.94
C VAL A 90 15.17 -14.62 -12.96
N TYR A 91 14.11 -15.40 -12.79
CA TYR A 91 12.87 -15.29 -13.57
C TYR A 91 12.04 -14.08 -13.11
N ALA A 92 11.85 -13.10 -13.98
CA ALA A 92 11.28 -11.80 -13.72
C ALA A 92 9.93 -11.63 -14.45
N PHE A 93 8.88 -12.26 -13.93
CA PHE A 93 7.52 -12.16 -14.47
C PHE A 93 6.47 -12.03 -13.36
N ASP A 94 6.77 -11.21 -12.34
CA ASP A 94 5.85 -10.82 -11.28
C ASP A 94 5.25 -9.43 -11.61
N LEU A 95 3.98 -9.40 -12.05
CA LEU A 95 3.26 -8.16 -12.35
C LEU A 95 2.87 -7.42 -11.05
N SER A 96 3.85 -6.95 -10.29
CA SER A 96 3.64 -6.14 -9.10
C SER A 96 4.84 -5.27 -8.74
N VAL A 97 4.61 -4.28 -7.89
CA VAL A 97 5.64 -3.35 -7.38
C VAL A 97 6.66 -3.99 -6.42
N ARG A 98 6.62 -5.32 -6.21
CA ARG A 98 7.33 -6.00 -5.11
C ARG A 98 8.35 -7.04 -5.58
N GLY A 99 8.25 -7.47 -6.84
CA GLY A 99 9.11 -8.48 -7.45
C GLY A 99 9.89 -7.89 -8.63
N CYS A 100 10.25 -8.75 -9.58
CA CYS A 100 10.85 -8.32 -10.83
C CYS A 100 9.94 -8.67 -12.01
N TYR A 101 9.91 -7.79 -13.00
CA TYR A 101 9.16 -7.96 -14.24
C TYR A 101 9.99 -7.52 -15.43
N ILE A 102 9.95 -8.27 -16.53
CA ILE A 102 10.56 -7.88 -17.81
C ILE A 102 9.66 -8.32 -18.95
N ASP A 103 9.45 -7.45 -19.93
CA ASP A 103 8.90 -7.77 -21.24
C ASP A 103 9.66 -7.02 -22.35
N ASP A 104 9.10 -6.93 -23.55
CA ASP A 104 9.69 -6.22 -24.69
C ASP A 104 9.56 -4.69 -24.62
N GLN A 105 8.90 -4.14 -23.61
CA GLN A 105 8.68 -2.71 -23.43
C GLN A 105 9.50 -2.13 -22.27
N LEU A 106 9.58 -2.86 -21.16
CA LEU A 106 10.22 -2.37 -19.93
C LEU A 106 10.76 -3.49 -19.03
N ALA A 107 11.52 -3.08 -18.02
CA ALA A 107 11.91 -3.91 -16.89
C ALA A 107 11.72 -3.18 -15.56
N ILE A 108 11.15 -3.88 -14.58
CA ILE A 108 11.11 -3.50 -13.17
C ILE A 108 12.04 -4.45 -12.42
N LEU A 109 13.07 -3.91 -11.80
CA LEU A 109 14.07 -4.67 -11.04
C LEU A 109 14.05 -4.21 -9.58
N ASN A 110 13.55 -5.05 -8.70
CA ASN A 110 13.67 -4.85 -7.26
C ASN A 110 14.89 -5.62 -6.74
N PRO A 111 15.96 -4.96 -6.27
CA PRO A 111 17.16 -5.67 -5.81
C PRO A 111 16.90 -6.64 -4.65
N ALA A 112 15.88 -6.41 -3.82
CA ALA A 112 15.44 -7.37 -2.80
C ALA A 112 15.06 -8.75 -3.38
N ALA A 113 14.57 -8.79 -4.62
CA ALA A 113 14.11 -10.01 -5.28
C ALA A 113 15.18 -10.65 -6.19
N LEU A 114 16.37 -10.03 -6.35
CA LEU A 114 17.38 -10.54 -7.28
C LEU A 114 18.84 -10.43 -6.82
N CYS A 115 19.20 -9.59 -5.85
CA CYS A 115 20.58 -9.43 -5.38
C CYS A 115 20.83 -10.21 -4.09
N LEU A 116 21.64 -11.27 -4.12
CA LEU A 116 22.03 -12.04 -2.93
C LEU A 116 22.86 -11.24 -1.92
N GLU A 117 22.40 -11.14 -0.67
CA GLU A 117 23.18 -10.63 0.46
C GLU A 117 24.43 -11.48 0.71
N VAL A 118 25.58 -10.85 0.96
CA VAL A 118 26.82 -11.50 1.39
C VAL A 118 26.97 -11.32 2.91
N LYS A 119 26.82 -12.39 3.68
CA LYS A 119 26.89 -12.31 5.15
C LYS A 119 28.25 -11.82 5.64
N GLY A 120 28.23 -10.83 6.54
CA GLY A 120 29.41 -10.14 7.06
C GLY A 120 29.89 -8.96 6.22
N MET A 121 29.26 -8.67 5.07
CA MET A 121 29.57 -7.53 4.21
C MET A 121 28.35 -6.62 3.99
N GLU A 122 27.34 -6.70 4.87
CA GLU A 122 26.06 -5.99 4.74
C GLU A 122 26.22 -4.47 4.74
N SER A 123 27.24 -3.96 5.44
CA SER A 123 27.56 -2.54 5.59
C SER A 123 28.57 -2.01 4.56
N GLU A 124 29.09 -2.87 3.67
CA GLU A 124 30.07 -2.46 2.67
C GLU A 124 29.38 -1.69 1.53
N PRO A 125 30.02 -0.64 0.98
CA PRO A 125 29.52 0.01 -0.22
C PRO A 125 29.44 -0.95 -1.41
N ILE A 126 28.36 -0.83 -2.18
CA ILE A 126 28.03 -1.72 -3.27
C ILE A 126 28.04 -0.95 -4.58
N GLN A 127 28.77 -1.46 -5.57
CA GLN A 127 28.64 -1.01 -6.95
C GLN A 127 27.58 -1.83 -7.68
N LEU A 128 26.71 -1.17 -8.44
CA LEU A 128 25.71 -1.82 -9.27
C LEU A 128 25.92 -1.36 -10.72
N SER A 129 26.08 -2.32 -11.64
CA SER A 129 26.12 -2.03 -13.07
C SER A 129 24.99 -2.74 -13.82
N LEU A 130 24.56 -2.14 -14.91
CA LEU A 130 23.55 -2.68 -15.79
C LEU A 130 24.17 -3.01 -17.15
N TRP A 131 23.76 -4.13 -17.72
CA TRP A 131 24.05 -4.49 -19.10
C TRP A 131 22.75 -4.81 -19.82
N MET A 132 22.58 -4.20 -20.98
CA MET A 132 21.44 -4.43 -21.85
C MET A 132 21.91 -4.40 -23.32
N PRO A 133 21.31 -5.20 -24.21
CA PRO A 133 21.57 -5.14 -25.64
C PRO A 133 21.36 -3.71 -26.17
N GLU A 134 22.31 -3.23 -26.97
CA GLU A 134 22.27 -1.89 -27.57
C GLU A 134 20.97 -1.63 -28.37
N CYS A 135 20.33 -2.68 -28.88
CA CYS A 135 19.10 -2.57 -29.65
C CYS A 135 17.85 -2.17 -28.85
N LEU A 136 17.88 -2.21 -27.52
CA LEU A 136 16.71 -1.88 -26.70
C LEU A 136 16.47 -0.36 -26.59
N ASP A 137 17.53 0.46 -26.67
CA ASP A 137 17.46 1.92 -26.49
C ASP A 137 16.66 2.32 -25.24
N TRP A 138 16.88 1.58 -24.14
CA TRP A 138 16.19 1.79 -22.87
C TRP A 138 16.95 2.76 -21.98
N GLN A 139 16.20 3.62 -21.32
CA GLN A 139 16.62 4.50 -20.25
C GLN A 139 16.49 3.77 -18.90
N VAL A 140 17.13 4.32 -17.86
CA VAL A 140 17.06 3.80 -16.49
C VAL A 140 16.67 4.91 -15.52
N ALA A 141 15.61 4.70 -14.74
CA ALA A 141 15.20 5.55 -13.64
C ALA A 141 15.31 4.80 -12.31
N THR A 142 16.00 5.41 -11.35
CA THR A 142 16.22 4.85 -10.01
C THR A 142 16.70 5.94 -9.05
N GLY A 143 16.41 5.77 -7.75
CA GLY A 143 16.93 6.60 -6.68
C GLY A 143 18.39 6.32 -6.30
N LEU A 144 19.06 5.34 -6.93
CA LEU A 144 20.45 5.03 -6.61
C LEU A 144 21.39 6.14 -7.05
N GLN A 145 22.47 6.34 -6.29
CA GLN A 145 23.50 7.31 -6.65
C GLN A 145 24.19 6.86 -7.93
N ARG A 146 24.19 7.74 -8.93
CA ARG A 146 24.86 7.50 -10.22
C ARG A 146 26.38 7.56 -10.04
N SER A 147 27.09 6.59 -10.61
CA SER A 147 28.55 6.57 -10.69
C SER A 147 29.00 6.65 -12.17
N GLY A 148 30.15 7.27 -12.43
CA GLY A 148 30.74 7.36 -13.78
C GLY A 148 30.12 8.37 -14.76
N SER A 149 28.82 8.70 -14.65
CA SER A 149 28.13 9.68 -15.50
C SER A 149 27.11 10.51 -14.72
N ASN A 150 26.95 11.78 -15.12
CA ASN A 150 25.91 12.67 -14.58
C ASN A 150 24.63 12.67 -15.43
N GLN A 151 24.55 11.85 -16.48
CA GLN A 151 23.31 11.72 -17.25
C GLN A 151 22.22 11.07 -16.39
N LEU A 152 21.07 11.73 -16.31
CA LEU A 152 19.96 11.33 -15.44
C LEU A 152 19.41 9.93 -15.78
N LEU A 153 19.24 9.66 -17.08
CA LEU A 153 18.56 8.46 -17.58
C LEU A 153 19.45 7.52 -18.43
N GLY A 154 20.68 7.94 -18.72
CA GLY A 154 21.59 7.25 -19.65
C GLY A 154 22.83 6.63 -18.98
N THR A 155 22.83 6.54 -17.65
CA THR A 155 23.91 5.88 -16.90
C THR A 155 23.54 4.43 -16.60
N TYR A 156 24.55 3.57 -16.58
CA TYR A 156 24.42 2.14 -16.28
C TYR A 156 25.31 1.72 -15.11
N GLN A 157 25.80 2.69 -14.34
CA GLN A 157 26.65 2.47 -13.18
C GLN A 157 26.11 3.28 -12.01
N TYR A 158 25.96 2.61 -10.87
CA TYR A 158 25.34 3.11 -9.66
C TYR A 158 26.09 2.64 -8.43
N GLN A 159 25.84 3.29 -7.31
CA GLN A 159 26.37 2.96 -6.01
C GLN A 159 25.27 2.98 -4.95
N ALA A 160 25.34 2.01 -4.03
CA ALA A 160 24.64 2.02 -2.76
C ALA A 160 25.68 2.02 -1.62
N ASP A 161 25.35 2.66 -0.50
CA ASP A 161 26.19 2.74 0.70
C ASP A 161 26.28 1.40 1.44
N ASN A 162 25.23 0.57 1.33
CA ASN A 162 25.13 -0.74 1.98
C ASN A 162 24.01 -1.58 1.35
N TYR A 163 23.87 -2.83 1.81
CA TYR A 163 22.89 -3.77 1.28
C TYR A 163 21.44 -3.33 1.55
N GLN A 164 21.14 -2.69 2.69
CA GLN A 164 19.80 -2.19 2.97
C GLN A 164 19.36 -1.08 2.01
N GLN A 165 20.26 -0.17 1.63
CA GLN A 165 19.94 0.83 0.61
C GLN A 165 19.75 0.19 -0.77
N LEU A 166 20.59 -0.79 -1.14
CA LEU A 166 20.45 -1.50 -2.42
C LEU A 166 19.05 -2.11 -2.55
N VAL A 167 18.62 -2.90 -1.56
CA VAL A 167 17.32 -3.59 -1.62
C VAL A 167 16.12 -2.67 -1.41
N ASP A 168 16.34 -1.43 -0.98
CA ASP A 168 15.32 -0.40 -0.87
C ASP A 168 15.21 0.48 -2.11
N THR A 169 15.96 0.22 -3.18
CA THR A 169 15.98 1.13 -4.34
C THR A 169 15.65 0.38 -5.64
N PRO A 170 14.40 0.44 -6.14
CA PRO A 170 14.01 -0.21 -7.39
C PRO A 170 14.65 0.48 -8.59
N LEU A 171 14.69 -0.24 -9.71
CA LEU A 171 15.06 0.29 -11.01
C LEU A 171 13.92 0.04 -12.01
N MET A 172 13.55 1.10 -12.73
CA MET A 172 12.64 1.04 -13.87
C MET A 172 13.45 1.31 -15.14
N LEU A 173 13.38 0.39 -16.09
CA LEU A 173 14.07 0.48 -17.37
C LEU A 173 13.06 0.40 -18.49
N GLY A 174 13.27 1.12 -19.58
CA GLY A 174 12.36 1.10 -20.72
C GLY A 174 12.47 2.38 -21.54
N LYS A 175 11.45 2.63 -22.36
CA LYS A 175 11.23 3.97 -22.92
C LYS A 175 10.46 4.78 -21.89
N LEU A 176 11.12 5.77 -21.31
CA LEU A 176 10.62 6.49 -20.14
C LEU A 176 10.27 7.93 -20.52
N ASP A 177 9.04 8.34 -20.18
CA ASP A 177 8.70 9.75 -20.17
C ASP A 177 8.99 10.31 -18.77
N VAL A 178 9.70 11.45 -18.72
CA VAL A 178 10.18 12.02 -17.47
C VAL A 178 9.88 13.51 -17.41
N GLU A 179 9.22 13.92 -16.34
CA GLU A 179 9.02 15.31 -15.97
C GLU A 179 9.70 15.63 -14.64
N GLU A 180 10.33 16.80 -14.57
CA GLU A 180 10.98 17.30 -13.37
C GLU A 180 10.17 18.44 -12.72
N PHE A 181 10.08 18.42 -11.40
CA PHE A 181 9.61 19.55 -10.60
C PHE A 181 10.44 19.67 -9.32
N VAL A 182 10.32 20.81 -8.61
CA VAL A 182 11.12 21.09 -7.41
C VAL A 182 10.22 21.38 -6.23
N VAL A 183 10.58 20.81 -5.07
CA VAL A 183 9.93 21.05 -3.78
C VAL A 183 11.02 21.38 -2.76
N CYS A 184 10.94 22.55 -2.12
CA CYS A 184 11.94 23.02 -1.15
C CYS A 184 13.42 22.88 -1.61
N GLY A 185 13.67 23.07 -2.90
CA GLY A 185 15.02 22.97 -3.49
C GLY A 185 15.49 21.55 -3.82
N VAL A 186 14.66 20.52 -3.57
CA VAL A 186 14.95 19.12 -3.91
C VAL A 186 14.26 18.76 -5.24
N PRO A 187 14.99 18.29 -6.26
CA PRO A 187 14.41 17.83 -7.51
C PRO A 187 13.56 16.57 -7.30
N HIS A 188 12.42 16.52 -7.96
CA HIS A 188 11.50 15.41 -8.00
C HIS A 188 11.26 15.03 -9.46
N TYR A 189 11.19 13.73 -9.73
CA TYR A 189 11.02 13.19 -11.07
C TYR A 189 9.76 12.33 -11.13
N LEU A 190 8.84 12.67 -12.02
CA LEU A 190 7.72 11.84 -12.42
C LEU A 190 8.15 11.03 -13.65
N VAL A 191 8.22 9.71 -13.51
CA VAL A 191 8.67 8.79 -14.55
C VAL A 191 7.52 7.87 -14.93
N LEU A 192 7.16 7.79 -16.22
CA LEU A 192 6.11 6.92 -16.73
C LEU A 192 6.65 5.92 -17.75
N ALA A 193 6.17 4.68 -17.68
CA ALA A 193 6.44 3.62 -18.65
C ALA A 193 5.17 2.80 -18.94
N GLY A 194 5.03 2.28 -20.17
CA GLY A 194 3.91 1.43 -20.57
C GLY A 194 2.60 2.17 -20.88
N HIS A 195 2.65 3.46 -21.17
CA HIS A 195 1.45 4.27 -21.47
C HIS A 195 1.31 4.57 -22.98
N GLU A 196 0.09 4.95 -23.39
CA GLU A 196 -0.20 5.37 -24.78
C GLU A 196 -0.44 6.89 -24.90
N GLN A 197 -1.28 7.46 -24.04
CA GLN A 197 -1.62 8.88 -23.99
C GLN A 197 -1.85 9.31 -22.54
N VAL A 198 -1.24 10.43 -22.15
CA VAL A 198 -1.34 11.00 -20.80
C VAL A 198 -1.14 12.51 -20.86
N ASP A 199 -1.85 13.25 -20.02
CA ASP A 199 -1.49 14.63 -19.69
C ASP A 199 -0.40 14.65 -18.59
N LEU A 200 0.85 14.42 -19.01
CA LEU A 200 1.97 14.31 -18.09
C LEU A 200 2.25 15.63 -17.34
N GLN A 201 1.98 16.77 -17.99
CA GLN A 201 2.17 18.09 -17.40
C GLN A 201 1.17 18.37 -16.28
N ARG A 202 -0.11 18.00 -16.48
CA ARG A 202 -1.11 18.04 -15.42
C ARG A 202 -0.71 17.12 -14.28
N PHE A 203 -0.34 15.87 -14.58
CA PHE A 203 0.03 14.91 -13.53
C PHE A 203 1.20 15.43 -12.68
N LYS A 204 2.25 15.94 -13.32
CA LYS A 204 3.37 16.61 -12.63
C LYS A 204 2.92 17.77 -11.75
N THR A 205 2.04 18.63 -12.26
CA THR A 205 1.56 19.82 -11.53
C THR A 205 0.77 19.42 -10.28
N ASP A 206 -0.13 18.45 -10.41
CA ASP A 206 -0.94 17.94 -9.31
C ASP A 206 -0.07 17.19 -8.28
N LEU A 207 0.96 16.46 -8.72
CA LEU A 207 1.94 15.86 -7.80
C LEU A 207 2.76 16.90 -7.04
N GLN A 208 3.16 17.99 -7.71
CA GLN A 208 3.93 19.05 -7.08
C GLN A 208 3.15 19.71 -5.94
N THR A 209 1.86 19.95 -6.12
CA THR A 209 1.00 20.56 -5.08
C THR A 209 0.82 19.62 -3.90
N ILE A 210 0.64 18.32 -4.13
CA ILE A 210 0.61 17.28 -3.07
C ILE A 210 1.92 17.30 -2.27
N CYS A 211 3.07 17.25 -2.94
CA CYS A 211 4.37 17.22 -2.26
C CYS A 211 4.61 18.50 -1.43
N GLN A 212 4.23 19.66 -1.97
CA GLN A 212 4.29 20.94 -1.26
C GLN A 212 3.37 21.00 -0.05
N GLN A 213 2.21 20.33 -0.10
CA GLN A 213 1.26 20.26 1.00
C GLN A 213 1.77 19.33 2.10
N GLN A 214 2.30 18.16 1.74
CA GLN A 214 2.75 17.18 2.73
C GLN A 214 3.99 17.61 3.50
N GLN A 215 4.97 18.26 2.84
CA GLN A 215 6.16 18.72 3.55
C GLN A 215 5.82 19.71 4.69
N GLN A 216 4.68 20.42 4.60
CA GLN A 216 4.22 21.32 5.67
C GLN A 216 3.88 20.57 6.95
N VAL A 217 3.39 19.33 6.85
CA VAL A 217 3.09 18.48 8.02
C VAL A 217 4.34 18.31 8.86
N PHE A 218 5.51 18.13 8.24
CA PHE A 218 6.78 17.92 8.93
C PHE A 218 7.68 19.16 9.01
N ALA A 219 7.18 20.32 8.59
CA ALA A 219 7.93 21.58 8.51
C ALA A 219 9.20 21.52 7.62
N GLY A 220 9.18 20.69 6.58
CA GLY A 220 10.25 20.56 5.60
C GLY A 220 10.47 19.13 5.10
N LEU A 221 11.28 19.00 4.05
CA LEU A 221 11.77 17.72 3.56
C LEU A 221 12.85 17.15 4.51
N PRO A 222 13.03 15.82 4.56
CA PRO A 222 14.15 15.24 5.30
C PRO A 222 15.49 15.76 4.78
N SER A 223 16.43 16.06 5.67
CA SER A 223 17.69 16.74 5.34
C SER A 223 18.63 15.92 4.45
N ASP A 224 18.49 14.61 4.46
CA ASP A 224 19.24 13.65 3.66
C ASP A 224 18.60 13.41 2.27
N LEU A 225 17.36 13.85 2.03
CA LEU A 225 16.70 13.70 0.73
C LEU A 225 17.34 14.63 -0.30
N LYS A 226 17.95 14.05 -1.35
CA LYS A 226 18.64 14.81 -2.42
C LYS A 226 17.87 14.87 -3.73
N GLU A 227 17.05 13.87 -3.98
CA GLU A 227 16.11 13.78 -5.09
C GLU A 227 15.00 12.81 -4.71
N TYR A 228 13.87 12.85 -5.41
CA TYR A 228 12.79 11.87 -5.22
C TYR A 228 12.22 11.41 -6.56
N TRP A 229 11.89 10.12 -6.68
CA TRP A 229 11.42 9.52 -7.93
C TRP A 229 10.05 8.85 -7.77
N PHE A 230 9.07 9.28 -8.55
CA PHE A 230 7.81 8.56 -8.75
C PHE A 230 7.95 7.66 -9.98
N LEU A 231 8.14 6.36 -9.77
CA LEU A 231 8.29 5.38 -10.85
C LEU A 231 6.91 4.78 -11.16
N CYS A 232 6.24 5.30 -12.19
CA CYS A 232 4.88 4.93 -12.57
C CYS A 232 4.86 3.89 -13.70
N TRP A 233 4.54 2.66 -13.36
CA TRP A 233 4.34 1.56 -14.29
C TRP A 233 2.86 1.43 -14.65
N VAL A 234 2.56 1.66 -15.93
CA VAL A 234 1.20 1.62 -16.47
C VAL A 234 0.92 0.25 -17.10
N THR A 235 -0.22 -0.36 -16.76
CA THR A 235 -0.65 -1.69 -17.24
C THR A 235 -2.14 -1.74 -17.57
N ASP A 236 -2.61 -2.87 -18.12
CA ASP A 236 -4.05 -3.10 -18.36
C ASP A 236 -4.85 -3.33 -17.08
N SER A 237 -4.19 -3.82 -16.03
CA SER A 237 -4.81 -4.15 -14.76
C SER A 237 -3.78 -4.18 -13.63
N GLY A 238 -4.27 -3.93 -12.42
CA GLY A 238 -3.44 -3.86 -11.23
C GLY A 238 -3.46 -2.45 -10.63
N TYR A 239 -3.17 -2.39 -9.34
CA TYR A 239 -3.11 -1.15 -8.59
C TYR A 239 -2.25 -1.39 -7.35
N GLY A 240 -1.34 -0.47 -7.03
CA GLY A 240 -0.60 -0.49 -5.77
C GLY A 240 0.69 0.32 -5.82
N GLY A 241 1.22 0.63 -4.64
CA GLY A 241 2.48 1.34 -4.47
C GLY A 241 3.40 0.57 -3.52
N LEU A 242 4.68 0.94 -3.56
CA LEU A 242 5.66 0.57 -2.56
C LEU A 242 6.60 1.73 -2.30
N GLU A 243 6.81 2.02 -1.02
CA GLU A 243 7.55 3.16 -0.54
C GLU A 243 9.04 2.87 -0.39
N HIS A 244 9.88 3.78 -0.88
CA HIS A 244 11.34 3.68 -0.83
C HIS A 244 11.95 4.98 -0.30
N HIS A 245 13.20 4.91 0.19
CA HIS A 245 13.85 6.01 0.93
C HIS A 245 13.84 7.36 0.19
N ASN A 246 13.97 7.31 -1.13
CA ASN A 246 13.94 8.45 -2.04
C ASN A 246 13.21 8.15 -3.37
N SER A 247 12.29 7.19 -3.36
CA SER A 247 11.45 6.89 -4.52
C SER A 247 10.17 6.18 -4.10
N THR A 248 9.28 5.95 -5.06
CA THR A 248 8.20 4.98 -4.96
C THR A 248 8.04 4.28 -6.29
N LEU A 249 7.65 3.01 -6.24
CA LEU A 249 7.23 2.25 -7.42
C LEU A 249 5.71 2.07 -7.38
N LEU A 250 5.05 2.54 -8.43
CA LEU A 250 3.59 2.57 -8.56
C LEU A 250 3.18 1.69 -9.74
N LEU A 251 2.16 0.86 -9.53
CA LEU A 251 1.46 0.12 -10.56
C LEU A 251 0.06 0.72 -10.71
N LEU A 252 -0.27 1.15 -11.91
CA LEU A 252 -1.53 1.82 -12.23
C LEU A 252 -2.00 1.45 -13.63
N THR A 253 -3.23 1.81 -13.97
CA THR A 253 -3.85 1.53 -15.27
C THR A 253 -4.02 2.76 -16.13
N HIS A 254 -4.27 2.55 -17.42
CA HIS A 254 -4.58 3.65 -18.35
C HIS A 254 -5.82 4.47 -17.93
N GLN A 255 -6.75 3.90 -17.14
CA GLN A 255 -7.95 4.60 -16.67
C GLN A 255 -7.65 5.57 -15.52
N ASP A 256 -6.57 5.32 -14.79
CA ASP A 256 -6.13 6.15 -13.67
C ASP A 256 -5.47 7.44 -14.13
N LEU A 257 -5.00 7.51 -15.39
CA LEU A 257 -4.22 8.64 -15.90
C LEU A 257 -5.10 9.82 -16.35
N PRO A 258 -4.64 11.07 -16.17
CA PRO A 258 -5.36 12.24 -16.63
C PRO A 258 -5.34 12.31 -18.17
N ASN A 259 -6.48 12.71 -18.74
CA ASN A 259 -6.69 12.72 -20.19
C ASN A 259 -6.37 14.10 -20.79
N LEU A 260 -5.42 14.15 -21.72
CA LEU A 260 -4.98 15.37 -22.41
C LEU A 260 -6.11 16.08 -23.20
N GLN A 261 -7.10 15.33 -23.67
CA GLN A 261 -8.26 15.89 -24.39
C GLN A 261 -9.38 16.36 -23.46
N ARG A 262 -9.25 16.13 -22.15
CA ARG A 262 -10.23 16.51 -21.12
C ARG A 262 -9.50 17.12 -19.90
N PRO A 263 -8.84 18.28 -20.08
CA PRO A 263 -7.97 18.86 -19.05
C PRO A 263 -8.69 19.21 -17.74
N GLU A 264 -10.01 19.45 -17.78
CA GLU A 264 -10.83 19.76 -16.60
C GLU A 264 -11.45 18.51 -15.93
N GLU A 265 -11.33 17.33 -16.53
CA GLU A 265 -11.93 16.10 -15.99
C GLU A 265 -11.13 15.59 -14.79
N SER A 266 -11.77 15.45 -13.64
CA SER A 266 -11.21 14.76 -12.47
C SER A 266 -12.03 13.51 -12.19
N THR A 267 -11.60 12.37 -12.74
CA THR A 267 -12.25 11.08 -12.53
C THR A 267 -11.95 10.54 -11.13
N ALA A 268 -12.78 9.61 -10.65
CA ALA A 268 -12.51 8.92 -9.38
C ALA A 268 -11.20 8.10 -9.45
N ASP A 269 -10.87 7.56 -10.61
CA ASP A 269 -9.65 6.76 -10.83
C ASP A 269 -8.40 7.65 -10.74
N TYR A 270 -8.42 8.84 -11.36
CA TYR A 270 -7.33 9.80 -11.22
C TYR A 270 -7.17 10.33 -9.79
N GLN A 271 -8.29 10.55 -9.09
CA GLN A 271 -8.27 10.92 -7.67
C GLN A 271 -7.64 9.82 -6.81
N ASN A 272 -7.99 8.56 -7.07
CA ASN A 272 -7.37 7.42 -6.37
C ASN A 272 -5.85 7.39 -6.64
N LEU A 273 -5.42 7.57 -7.89
CA LEU A 273 -3.99 7.63 -8.24
C LEU A 273 -3.26 8.75 -7.49
N LEU A 274 -3.82 9.96 -7.47
CA LEU A 274 -3.26 11.07 -6.70
C LEU A 274 -3.18 10.74 -5.20
N GLY A 275 -4.22 10.08 -4.65
CA GLY A 275 -4.23 9.56 -3.29
C GLY A 275 -3.12 8.53 -3.04
N LEU A 276 -2.87 7.62 -3.98
CA LEU A 276 -1.76 6.67 -3.90
C LEU A 276 -0.40 7.38 -3.93
N CYS A 277 -0.18 8.31 -4.85
CA CYS A 277 1.05 9.07 -4.88
C CYS A 277 1.26 9.87 -3.58
N SER A 278 0.19 10.43 -3.03
CA SER A 278 0.18 11.10 -1.72
C SER A 278 0.60 10.10 -0.62
N HIS A 279 0.00 8.92 -0.58
CA HIS A 279 0.33 7.86 0.38
C HIS A 279 1.82 7.51 0.38
N GLU A 280 2.35 7.16 -0.79
CA GLU A 280 3.74 6.74 -0.93
C GLU A 280 4.73 7.88 -0.69
N TYR A 281 4.37 9.12 -1.02
CA TYR A 281 5.22 10.28 -0.75
C TYR A 281 5.29 10.59 0.75
N PHE A 282 4.18 10.44 1.49
CA PHE A 282 4.16 10.65 2.94
C PHE A 282 5.09 9.68 3.66
N HIS A 283 5.20 8.46 3.10
CA HIS A 283 6.12 7.46 3.59
C HIS A 283 7.60 7.88 3.58
N THR A 284 7.99 8.88 2.78
CA THR A 284 9.34 9.47 2.80
C THR A 284 9.78 9.87 4.22
N TRP A 285 8.87 10.45 5.01
CA TRP A 285 9.09 10.68 6.44
C TRP A 285 8.72 9.43 7.25
N TRP A 286 7.60 8.80 6.89
CA TRP A 286 6.85 7.89 7.75
C TRP A 286 6.28 6.70 6.97
N VAL A 287 7.06 5.71 6.53
CA VAL A 287 7.85 4.87 7.42
C VAL A 287 9.33 4.72 7.02
N LYS A 288 9.82 5.48 6.02
CA LYS A 288 11.21 5.30 5.56
C LYS A 288 12.25 5.78 6.57
N ARG A 289 11.94 6.83 7.34
CA ARG A 289 12.86 7.43 8.32
C ARG A 289 12.36 7.25 9.74
N ALA A 290 11.19 7.78 10.06
CA ALA A 290 10.47 7.42 11.27
C ALA A 290 9.90 6.02 11.08
N LYS A 291 10.32 5.05 11.89
CA LYS A 291 9.85 3.67 11.79
C LYS A 291 9.90 2.93 13.12
N PRO A 292 9.24 1.77 13.26
CA PRO A 292 9.40 0.93 14.43
C PRO A 292 10.87 0.57 14.66
N ALA A 293 11.34 0.64 15.90
CA ALA A 293 12.70 0.20 16.25
C ALA A 293 12.97 -1.26 15.86
N GLN A 294 11.92 -2.09 15.79
CA GLN A 294 12.00 -3.46 15.29
C GLN A 294 12.52 -3.52 13.85
N PHE A 295 12.35 -2.49 13.02
CA PHE A 295 12.79 -2.44 11.63
C PHE A 295 14.20 -1.85 11.45
N LEU A 296 14.95 -1.66 12.54
CA LEU A 296 16.33 -1.17 12.50
C LEU A 296 17.31 -2.22 13.06
N PRO A 297 18.03 -2.96 12.20
CA PRO A 297 17.83 -3.08 10.75
C PRO A 297 16.64 -3.99 10.40
N TYR A 298 16.26 -4.01 9.12
CA TYR A 298 15.35 -5.04 8.62
C TYR A 298 16.01 -6.43 8.68
N LYS A 299 15.21 -7.43 9.11
CA LYS A 299 15.57 -8.85 9.08
C LYS A 299 14.80 -9.51 7.94
N LEU A 300 15.46 -9.62 6.79
CA LEU A 300 14.81 -10.00 5.54
C LEU A 300 14.64 -11.52 5.36
N ASN A 301 15.01 -12.32 6.37
CA ASN A 301 14.99 -13.77 6.29
C ASN A 301 13.77 -14.44 6.94
N THR A 302 13.03 -13.72 7.77
CA THR A 302 11.83 -14.18 8.49
C THR A 302 10.83 -13.04 8.66
N GLU A 303 9.63 -13.34 9.14
CA GLU A 303 8.68 -12.32 9.60
C GLU A 303 9.31 -11.43 10.69
N GLN A 304 8.99 -10.14 10.65
CA GLN A 304 9.45 -9.14 11.62
C GLN A 304 8.24 -8.40 12.20
N TYR A 305 7.80 -8.84 13.38
CA TYR A 305 6.52 -8.42 13.97
C TYR A 305 6.58 -7.03 14.61
N THR A 306 5.51 -6.24 14.42
CA THR A 306 5.30 -4.95 15.09
C THR A 306 3.80 -4.69 15.27
N SER A 307 3.40 -4.04 16.36
CA SER A 307 2.02 -3.57 16.56
C SER A 307 1.79 -2.16 16.01
N GLN A 308 2.81 -1.50 15.45
CA GLN A 308 2.79 -0.06 15.16
C GLN A 308 2.28 0.31 13.75
N LEU A 309 1.80 -0.63 12.92
CA LEU A 309 1.31 -0.30 11.57
C LEU A 309 0.04 0.56 11.60
N TRP A 310 -0.76 0.53 12.67
CA TRP A 310 -1.87 1.49 12.82
C TRP A 310 -1.39 2.95 12.83
N LEU A 311 -0.15 3.16 13.30
CA LEU A 311 0.49 4.46 13.36
C LEU A 311 1.22 4.76 12.04
N TYR A 312 1.96 3.79 11.49
CA TYR A 312 2.76 4.00 10.27
C TYR A 312 1.95 3.99 8.97
N GLU A 313 0.93 3.16 8.90
CA GLU A 313 0.08 2.99 7.71
C GLU A 313 -1.24 3.75 7.90
N GLY A 314 -1.81 3.66 9.11
CA GLY A 314 -3.08 4.31 9.41
C GLY A 314 -3.01 5.83 9.38
N PHE A 315 -1.95 6.44 9.94
CA PHE A 315 -1.82 7.90 9.88
C PHE A 315 -1.48 8.38 8.47
N THR A 316 -0.69 7.61 7.73
CA THR A 316 -0.45 7.86 6.30
C THR A 316 -1.77 7.82 5.52
N SER A 317 -2.63 6.83 5.79
CA SER A 317 -4.00 6.72 5.24
C SER A 317 -4.99 7.79 5.68
N TYR A 318 -4.60 8.65 6.62
CA TYR A 318 -5.37 9.84 7.00
C TYR A 318 -4.84 11.07 6.26
N TYR A 319 -3.52 11.19 6.13
CA TYR A 319 -2.87 12.31 5.46
C TYR A 319 -2.92 12.23 3.94
N ASP A 320 -3.04 11.04 3.34
CA ASP A 320 -3.07 10.87 1.89
C ASP A 320 -4.22 11.65 1.24
N ASP A 321 -5.47 11.37 1.62
CA ASP A 321 -6.66 12.08 1.14
C ASP A 321 -6.77 13.50 1.72
N LEU A 322 -6.32 13.70 2.97
CA LEU A 322 -6.34 15.03 3.60
C LEU A 322 -5.42 16.02 2.88
N ALA A 323 -4.26 15.56 2.38
CA ALA A 323 -3.39 16.41 1.58
C ALA A 323 -4.07 16.85 0.29
N LEU A 324 -4.80 15.94 -0.37
CA LEU A 324 -5.51 16.23 -1.63
C LEU A 324 -6.58 17.32 -1.46
N VAL A 325 -7.40 17.26 -0.41
CA VAL A 325 -8.38 18.33 -0.13
C VAL A 325 -7.70 19.63 0.31
N ARG A 326 -6.62 19.57 1.10
CA ARG A 326 -5.85 20.74 1.53
C ARG A 326 -5.19 21.50 0.38
N CYS A 327 -4.78 20.81 -0.68
CA CYS A 327 -4.22 21.44 -1.88
C CYS A 327 -5.25 21.69 -3.00
N GLY A 328 -6.53 21.37 -2.78
CA GLY A 328 -7.63 21.66 -3.70
C GLY A 328 -7.80 20.66 -4.85
N LEU A 329 -7.11 19.51 -4.82
CA LEU A 329 -7.29 18.42 -5.80
C LEU A 329 -8.55 17.57 -5.52
N LEU A 330 -9.03 17.61 -4.28
CA LEU A 330 -10.37 17.15 -3.93
C LEU A 330 -11.21 18.32 -3.45
N THR A 331 -12.46 18.35 -3.89
CA THR A 331 -13.49 19.19 -3.26
C THR A 331 -13.80 18.67 -1.86
N GLN A 332 -14.36 19.53 -1.01
CA GLN A 332 -14.79 19.16 0.33
C GLN A 332 -15.81 18.02 0.31
N GLU A 333 -16.75 18.04 -0.64
CA GLU A 333 -17.77 17.02 -0.82
C GLU A 333 -17.17 15.66 -1.21
N GLN A 334 -16.19 15.67 -2.12
CA GLN A 334 -15.49 14.45 -2.51
C GLN A 334 -14.72 13.84 -1.34
N TYR A 335 -14.03 14.68 -0.55
CA TYR A 335 -13.33 14.23 0.66
C TYR A 335 -14.29 13.66 1.70
N PHE A 336 -15.43 14.31 1.98
CA PHE A 336 -16.42 13.77 2.90
C PHE A 336 -17.02 12.45 2.39
N ALA A 337 -17.28 12.32 1.09
CA ALA A 337 -17.73 11.06 0.52
C ALA A 337 -16.68 9.94 0.66
N ALA A 338 -15.39 10.25 0.52
CA ALA A 338 -14.30 9.30 0.76
C ALA A 338 -14.23 8.90 2.24
N LEU A 339 -14.34 9.88 3.15
CA LEU A 339 -14.34 9.65 4.59
C LEU A 339 -15.53 8.80 5.05
N GLU A 340 -16.73 9.04 4.53
CA GLU A 340 -17.92 8.20 4.77
C GLU A 340 -17.68 6.75 4.35
N LYS A 341 -17.04 6.53 3.19
CA LYS A 341 -16.68 5.16 2.75
C LYS A 341 -15.75 4.49 3.75
N THR A 342 -14.75 5.21 4.25
CA THR A 342 -13.81 4.72 5.27
C THR A 342 -14.52 4.38 6.58
N ILE A 343 -15.39 5.28 7.08
CA ILE A 343 -16.21 5.05 8.28
C ILE A 343 -17.05 3.78 8.13
N ASN A 344 -17.80 3.68 7.03
CA ASN A 344 -18.73 2.57 6.81
C ASN A 344 -18.01 1.23 6.57
N ARG A 345 -16.83 1.22 5.93
CA ARG A 345 -16.01 0.01 5.79
C ARG A 345 -15.61 -0.59 7.14
N VAL A 346 -15.41 0.24 8.16
CA VAL A 346 -15.09 -0.21 9.53
C VAL A 346 -16.34 -0.57 10.29
N GLN A 347 -17.31 0.34 10.40
CA GLN A 347 -18.48 0.18 11.28
C GLN A 347 -19.45 -0.92 10.83
N LEU A 348 -19.56 -1.17 9.52
CA LEU A 348 -20.43 -2.24 8.99
C LEU A 348 -19.76 -3.62 9.05
N SER A 349 -18.46 -3.67 9.35
CA SER A 349 -17.69 -4.91 9.38
C SER A 349 -17.74 -5.57 10.76
N PRO A 350 -18.22 -6.82 10.91
CA PRO A 350 -18.21 -7.51 12.19
C PRO A 350 -16.81 -7.66 12.81
N SER A 351 -15.76 -7.63 11.98
CA SER A 351 -14.38 -7.74 12.44
C SER A 351 -13.96 -6.67 13.45
N GLU A 352 -14.61 -5.50 13.47
CA GLU A 352 -14.30 -4.42 14.41
C GLU A 352 -14.39 -4.86 15.87
N GLN A 353 -15.31 -5.80 16.17
CA GLN A 353 -15.54 -6.33 17.52
C GLN A 353 -14.65 -7.55 17.84
N ILE A 354 -13.88 -8.05 16.87
CA ILE A 354 -13.14 -9.32 16.97
C ILE A 354 -11.63 -9.09 17.10
N GLN A 355 -11.10 -8.05 16.46
CA GLN A 355 -9.66 -7.77 16.42
C GLN A 355 -9.37 -6.30 16.73
N SER A 356 -8.37 -6.03 17.57
CA SER A 356 -7.87 -4.66 17.75
C SER A 356 -6.96 -4.25 16.59
N VAL A 357 -6.73 -2.95 16.40
CA VAL A 357 -5.86 -2.49 15.31
C VAL A 357 -4.38 -2.87 15.55
N ALA A 358 -3.95 -2.89 16.83
CA ALA A 358 -2.63 -3.40 17.22
C ALA A 358 -2.47 -4.90 16.95
N GLU A 359 -3.50 -5.71 17.25
CA GLU A 359 -3.53 -7.14 16.91
C GLU A 359 -3.48 -7.35 15.38
N SER A 360 -4.14 -6.47 14.61
CA SER A 360 -4.10 -6.54 13.13
C SER A 360 -2.71 -6.26 12.58
N SER A 361 -2.07 -5.18 13.06
CA SER A 361 -0.67 -4.86 12.74
C SER A 361 0.27 -6.03 13.04
N PHE A 362 0.18 -6.58 14.25
CA PHE A 362 1.04 -7.70 14.65
C PHE A 362 0.85 -8.91 13.74
N ASN A 363 -0.39 -9.20 13.35
CA ASN A 363 -0.72 -10.33 12.49
C ASN A 363 -0.71 -9.99 10.99
N ALA A 364 -0.08 -8.90 10.56
CA ALA A 364 -0.07 -8.48 9.16
C ALA A 364 0.40 -9.61 8.22
N TRP A 365 1.49 -10.29 8.61
CA TRP A 365 2.13 -11.41 7.91
C TRP A 365 1.21 -12.57 7.53
N THR A 366 0.11 -12.74 8.26
CA THR A 366 -0.85 -13.83 8.06
C THR A 366 -2.24 -13.27 7.83
N LYS A 367 -2.92 -12.78 8.87
CA LYS A 367 -4.32 -12.37 8.82
C LYS A 367 -4.61 -11.27 7.81
N TYR A 368 -3.69 -10.32 7.61
CA TYR A 368 -3.94 -9.18 6.72
C TYR A 368 -3.46 -9.44 5.29
N TYR A 369 -2.23 -9.92 5.10
CA TYR A 369 -1.70 -10.16 3.76
C TYR A 369 -2.20 -11.47 3.11
N LYS A 370 -2.69 -12.42 3.91
CA LYS A 370 -3.26 -13.70 3.45
C LYS A 370 -4.74 -13.82 3.83
N GLN A 371 -5.49 -12.75 3.59
CA GLN A 371 -6.93 -12.70 3.79
C GLN A 371 -7.65 -13.73 2.91
N ASP A 372 -8.77 -14.23 3.44
CA ASP A 372 -9.71 -15.10 2.75
C ASP A 372 -11.13 -14.50 2.80
N GLU A 373 -12.13 -15.26 2.38
CA GLU A 373 -13.52 -14.83 2.40
C GLU A 373 -14.04 -14.43 3.80
N ASN A 374 -13.38 -14.84 4.88
CA ASN A 374 -13.80 -14.58 6.24
C ASN A 374 -13.17 -13.31 6.82
N ALA A 375 -12.35 -12.58 6.05
CA ALA A 375 -11.71 -11.34 6.48
C ALA A 375 -12.72 -10.31 7.03
N VAL A 376 -13.88 -10.13 6.38
CA VAL A 376 -14.96 -9.23 6.85
C VAL A 376 -15.43 -9.55 8.27
N ASN A 377 -15.29 -10.79 8.72
CA ASN A 377 -15.73 -11.23 10.04
C ASN A 377 -14.62 -11.21 11.09
N ALA A 378 -13.36 -11.23 10.68
CA ALA A 378 -12.25 -11.57 11.58
C ALA A 378 -11.02 -10.65 11.49
N VAL A 379 -10.94 -9.80 10.46
CA VAL A 379 -9.76 -8.98 10.18
C VAL A 379 -10.14 -7.51 10.12
N VAL A 380 -9.52 -6.70 10.98
CA VAL A 380 -9.61 -5.23 10.92
C VAL A 380 -8.50 -4.69 10.02
N SER A 381 -8.79 -3.69 9.20
CA SER A 381 -7.74 -3.00 8.44
C SER A 381 -7.01 -2.00 9.32
N TYR A 382 -5.69 -2.18 9.51
CA TYR A 382 -4.87 -1.21 10.24
C TYR A 382 -4.64 0.08 9.47
N TYR A 383 -4.82 0.09 8.15
CA TYR A 383 -4.92 1.31 7.33
C TYR A 383 -6.22 2.07 7.68
N THR A 384 -7.38 1.43 7.43
CA THR A 384 -8.69 2.10 7.51
C THR A 384 -9.10 2.43 8.95
N LYS A 385 -8.93 1.52 9.92
CA LYS A 385 -9.23 1.85 11.32
C LYS A 385 -8.15 2.77 11.91
N GLY A 386 -6.90 2.65 11.46
CA GLY A 386 -5.81 3.54 11.86
C GLY A 386 -6.04 4.99 11.39
N SER A 387 -6.56 5.21 10.18
CA SER A 387 -6.89 6.56 9.70
C SER A 387 -8.06 7.18 10.47
N LEU A 388 -9.06 6.39 10.86
CA LEU A 388 -10.12 6.86 11.75
C LEU A 388 -9.62 7.15 13.17
N ILE A 389 -8.61 6.43 13.67
CA ILE A 389 -7.93 6.77 14.92
C ILE A 389 -7.22 8.12 14.79
N ALA A 390 -6.51 8.36 13.69
CA ALA A 390 -5.87 9.64 13.41
C ALA A 390 -6.90 10.79 13.33
N LEU A 391 -8.04 10.56 12.66
CA LEU A 391 -9.17 11.51 12.60
C LEU A 391 -9.74 11.82 13.99
N CYS A 392 -10.03 10.79 14.79
CA CYS A 392 -10.51 10.98 16.17
C CYS A 392 -9.48 11.76 17.01
N LEU A 393 -8.20 11.45 16.85
CA LEU A 393 -7.13 12.15 17.55
C LEU A 393 -7.04 13.62 17.11
N ASP A 394 -7.08 13.93 15.81
CA ASP A 394 -7.05 15.33 15.33
C ASP A 394 -8.26 16.12 15.83
N ALA A 395 -9.46 15.53 15.77
CA ALA A 395 -10.67 16.14 16.31
C ALA A 395 -10.55 16.45 17.82
N LEU A 396 -10.05 15.48 18.60
CA LEU A 396 -9.83 15.64 20.04
C LEU A 396 -8.75 16.68 20.34
N LEU A 397 -7.66 16.72 19.59
CA LEU A 397 -6.62 17.74 19.72
C LEU A 397 -7.17 19.14 19.42
N ARG A 398 -7.97 19.30 18.36
CA ARG A 398 -8.59 20.58 17.98
C ARG A 398 -9.58 21.09 19.01
N SER A 399 -10.27 20.20 19.74
CA SER A 399 -11.10 20.59 20.89
C SER A 399 -10.32 21.32 21.99
N LYS A 400 -8.99 21.15 22.01
CA LYS A 400 -8.05 21.78 22.95
C LYS A 400 -7.21 22.88 22.29
N GLY A 401 -7.49 23.27 21.04
CA GLY A 401 -6.70 24.24 20.28
C GLY A 401 -5.34 23.70 19.80
N LEU A 402 -5.18 22.38 19.73
CA LEU A 402 -3.99 21.67 19.25
C LEU A 402 -4.27 21.00 17.89
N THR A 403 -3.24 20.46 17.21
CA THR A 403 -3.41 19.79 15.90
C THR A 403 -2.61 18.49 15.82
N LEU A 404 -3.09 17.54 15.03
CA LEU A 404 -2.33 16.33 14.72
C LEU A 404 -1.04 16.63 13.97
N ASP A 405 -1.03 17.61 13.06
CA ASP A 405 0.17 18.06 12.34
C ASP A 405 1.30 18.40 13.32
N SER A 406 1.01 19.17 14.38
CA SER A 406 2.00 19.53 15.41
C SER A 406 2.49 18.31 16.22
N LEU A 407 1.60 17.35 16.52
CA LEU A 407 1.99 16.11 17.18
C LEU A 407 2.92 15.26 16.28
N MET A 408 2.64 15.21 14.98
CA MET A 408 3.50 14.55 13.99
C MET A 408 4.87 15.20 13.91
N GLN A 409 4.97 16.53 13.96
CA GLN A 409 6.26 17.24 14.02
C GLN A 409 7.07 16.90 15.27
N LEU A 410 6.41 16.78 16.43
CA LEU A 410 7.07 16.38 17.67
C LEU A 410 7.61 14.94 17.58
N ALA A 411 6.82 14.02 17.04
CA ALA A 411 7.23 12.63 16.82
C ALA A 411 8.39 12.53 15.81
N TRP A 412 8.28 13.29 14.70
CA TRP A 412 9.31 13.40 13.68
C TRP A 412 10.65 13.87 14.26
N ARG A 413 10.67 14.98 15.03
CA ARG A 413 11.89 15.47 15.70
C ARG A 413 12.44 14.47 16.72
N ALA A 414 11.58 13.72 17.40
CA ALA A 414 11.99 12.79 18.45
C ALA A 414 12.70 11.53 17.92
N TYR A 415 12.24 10.96 16.80
CA TYR A 415 12.78 9.70 16.29
C TYR A 415 12.86 9.57 14.76
N GLY A 416 12.19 10.45 14.01
CA GLY A 416 12.24 10.47 12.56
C GLY A 416 13.49 11.13 12.00
N GLU A 417 13.78 12.37 12.42
CA GLU A 417 15.00 13.12 12.05
C GLU A 417 16.30 12.37 12.41
N PRO A 418 16.47 11.83 13.64
CA PRO A 418 17.65 11.04 13.97
C PRO A 418 17.63 9.61 13.40
N ALA A 419 16.52 9.19 12.77
CA ALA A 419 16.29 7.82 12.27
C ALA A 419 16.61 6.72 13.30
N SER A 420 16.24 6.96 14.57
CA SER A 420 16.60 6.08 15.71
C SER A 420 15.59 4.97 15.98
N GLY A 421 14.43 5.02 15.33
CA GLY A 421 13.32 4.08 15.51
C GLY A 421 12.45 4.39 16.73
N SER A 422 11.18 4.01 16.67
CA SER A 422 10.20 4.26 17.72
C SER A 422 9.74 2.99 18.42
N SER A 423 9.40 3.15 19.70
CA SER A 423 8.45 2.26 20.37
C SER A 423 7.05 2.89 20.36
N GLU A 424 6.01 2.06 20.44
CA GLU A 424 4.63 2.56 20.55
C GLU A 424 4.46 3.45 21.79
N GLN A 425 5.07 3.03 22.91
CA GLN A 425 5.05 3.80 24.17
C GLN A 425 5.67 5.18 24.03
N GLN A 426 6.70 5.34 23.19
CA GLN A 426 7.31 6.64 22.94
C GLN A 426 6.33 7.60 22.26
N PHE A 427 5.58 7.14 21.26
CA PHE A 427 4.56 7.97 20.61
C PHE A 427 3.43 8.33 21.58
N ILE A 428 2.95 7.36 22.37
CA ILE A 428 1.94 7.59 23.42
C ILE A 428 2.44 8.62 24.45
N GLN A 429 3.71 8.57 24.84
CA GLN A 429 4.31 9.53 25.77
C GLN A 429 4.37 10.94 25.16
N ILE A 430 4.80 11.07 23.89
CA ILE A 430 4.81 12.36 23.19
C ILE A 430 3.39 12.94 23.13
N CYS A 431 2.38 12.10 22.86
CA CYS A 431 0.97 12.52 22.91
C CYS A 431 0.55 12.98 24.30
N ALA A 432 1.00 12.30 25.36
CA ALA A 432 0.70 12.67 26.74
C ALA A 432 1.32 14.01 27.13
N ASP A 433 2.56 14.27 26.70
CA ASP A 433 3.27 15.51 26.95
C ASP A 433 2.68 16.69 26.16
N TYR A 434 2.19 16.42 24.94
CA TYR A 434 1.60 17.43 24.07
C TYR A 434 0.16 17.82 24.46
N ALA A 435 -0.68 16.83 24.79
CA ALA A 435 -2.13 17.02 24.92
C ALA A 435 -2.73 16.54 26.25
N GLY A 436 -1.90 16.00 27.14
CA GLY A 436 -2.29 15.48 28.45
C GLY A 436 -2.57 13.97 28.48
N LYS A 437 -2.45 13.39 29.68
CA LYS A 437 -2.56 11.94 29.91
C LYS A 437 -3.90 11.33 29.49
N GLU A 438 -4.99 12.08 29.57
CA GLU A 438 -6.32 11.62 29.17
C GLU A 438 -6.39 11.35 27.66
N VAL A 439 -5.86 12.25 26.83
CA VAL A 439 -5.81 12.09 25.37
C VAL A 439 -4.97 10.87 25.00
N ALA A 440 -3.81 10.72 25.62
CA ALA A 440 -2.94 9.56 25.40
C ALA A 440 -3.60 8.24 25.84
N SER A 441 -4.35 8.25 26.95
CA SER A 441 -5.11 7.09 27.41
C SER A 441 -6.24 6.70 26.44
N ASN A 442 -6.94 7.68 25.87
CA ASN A 442 -7.96 7.45 24.85
C ASN A 442 -7.35 6.84 23.59
N LEU A 443 -6.26 7.42 23.10
CA LEU A 443 -5.51 6.89 21.95
C LEU A 443 -5.08 5.43 22.19
N TYR A 444 -4.45 5.15 23.33
CA TYR A 444 -4.04 3.79 23.68
C TYR A 444 -5.22 2.82 23.70
N SER A 445 -6.35 3.24 24.29
CA SER A 445 -7.58 2.42 24.34
C SER A 445 -8.12 2.11 22.94
N TRP A 446 -8.22 3.12 22.06
CA TRP A 446 -8.70 2.94 20.68
C TRP A 446 -7.83 1.98 19.87
N VAL A 447 -6.53 1.92 20.18
CA VAL A 447 -5.58 1.04 19.50
C VAL A 447 -5.67 -0.41 19.99
N HIS A 448 -5.78 -0.60 21.30
CA HIS A 448 -5.65 -1.93 21.94
C HIS A 448 -6.96 -2.65 22.21
N THR A 449 -8.09 -1.94 22.18
CA THR A 449 -9.41 -2.53 22.44
C THR A 449 -10.18 -2.80 21.15
N LYS A 450 -11.27 -3.57 21.29
CA LYS A 450 -12.16 -4.00 20.19
C LYS A 450 -13.46 -3.19 20.21
N THR A 451 -13.36 -1.92 20.61
CA THR A 451 -14.52 -1.03 20.69
C THR A 451 -14.63 -0.20 19.42
N ALA A 452 -15.85 0.28 19.16
CA ALA A 452 -16.09 1.30 18.16
C ALA A 452 -15.42 2.62 18.56
N LEU A 453 -15.01 3.40 17.55
CA LEU A 453 -14.44 4.73 17.76
C LEU A 453 -15.56 5.76 18.05
N PRO A 454 -15.32 6.76 18.92
CA PRO A 454 -16.33 7.76 19.31
C PRO A 454 -16.50 8.87 18.25
N LEU A 455 -16.74 8.49 16.99
CA LEU A 455 -16.83 9.43 15.87
C LEU A 455 -17.95 10.47 16.05
N ALA A 456 -19.14 10.05 16.47
CA ALA A 456 -20.27 10.96 16.66
C ALA A 456 -20.01 12.03 17.75
N GLU A 457 -19.16 11.71 18.73
CA GLU A 457 -18.79 12.64 19.81
C GLU A 457 -17.68 13.61 19.38
N LEU A 458 -16.74 13.14 18.55
CA LEU A 458 -15.52 13.89 18.21
C LEU A 458 -15.65 14.73 16.93
N LEU A 459 -16.34 14.23 15.90
CA LEU A 459 -16.48 14.93 14.62
C LEU A 459 -17.08 16.35 14.71
N PRO A 460 -17.91 16.71 15.72
CA PRO A 460 -18.36 18.10 15.89
C PRO A 460 -17.21 19.11 16.12
N HIS A 461 -16.05 18.65 16.58
CA HIS A 461 -14.85 19.49 16.69
C HIS A 461 -14.18 19.79 15.34
N LEU A 462 -14.55 19.04 14.30
CA LEU A 462 -14.18 19.29 12.90
C LEU A 462 -15.32 19.95 12.11
N GLY A 463 -16.41 20.33 12.78
CA GLY A 463 -17.58 20.94 12.18
C GLY A 463 -18.51 19.96 11.46
N LEU A 464 -18.46 18.69 11.84
CA LEU A 464 -19.26 17.62 11.24
C LEU A 464 -20.15 16.93 12.27
N ASN A 465 -21.38 16.57 11.87
CA ASN A 465 -22.23 15.63 12.59
C ASN A 465 -22.38 14.34 11.77
N THR A 466 -22.58 13.22 12.47
CA THR A 466 -22.97 11.96 11.84
C THR A 466 -24.48 11.82 11.82
N ALA A 467 -25.02 11.37 10.69
CA ALA A 467 -26.40 10.93 10.56
C ALA A 467 -26.44 9.55 9.91
N PHE A 468 -27.58 8.86 10.01
CA PHE A 468 -27.70 7.48 9.57
C PHE A 468 -28.80 7.31 8.53
N ARG A 469 -28.61 6.35 7.62
CA ARG A 469 -29.64 5.88 6.69
C ARG A 469 -29.48 4.39 6.42
N GLN A 470 -30.44 3.83 5.70
CA GLN A 470 -30.34 2.44 5.21
C GLN A 470 -29.34 2.34 4.06
N GLN A 471 -28.54 1.28 4.06
CA GLN A 471 -27.65 0.91 2.96
C GLN A 471 -28.43 0.20 1.85
N GLU A 472 -28.46 0.74 0.62
CA GLU A 472 -29.22 0.17 -0.50
C GLU A 472 -28.62 -1.15 -1.01
N HIS A 473 -27.29 -1.26 -1.03
CA HIS A 473 -26.54 -2.45 -1.45
C HIS A 473 -25.10 -2.41 -0.92
N SER A 474 -24.34 -3.51 -1.02
CA SER A 474 -22.99 -3.60 -0.44
C SER A 474 -21.96 -2.58 -0.96
N LYS A 475 -22.20 -1.99 -2.15
CA LYS A 475 -21.36 -0.92 -2.72
C LYS A 475 -21.79 0.50 -2.31
N ASP A 476 -22.89 0.63 -1.57
CA ASP A 476 -23.43 1.92 -1.12
C ASP A 476 -22.78 2.22 0.23
N LEU A 477 -21.81 3.13 0.23
CA LEU A 477 -20.94 3.41 1.38
C LEU A 477 -20.83 4.90 1.73
N SER A 478 -21.55 5.78 1.04
CA SER A 478 -21.47 7.23 1.20
C SER A 478 -22.72 7.94 0.69
N GLY A 479 -22.85 9.21 1.00
CA GLY A 479 -23.90 10.11 0.54
C GLY A 479 -25.13 10.14 1.43
N ASN A 480 -25.88 11.23 1.35
CA ASN A 480 -27.07 11.52 2.15
C ASN A 480 -28.40 11.13 1.47
N LYS A 481 -28.34 10.49 0.29
CA LYS A 481 -29.53 10.17 -0.49
C LYS A 481 -30.44 9.25 0.30
N THR A 482 -31.63 9.75 0.66
CA THR A 482 -32.66 8.93 1.28
C THR A 482 -33.18 7.93 0.25
N PRO A 483 -33.21 6.62 0.57
CA PRO A 483 -33.83 5.63 -0.31
C PRO A 483 -35.29 5.99 -0.59
N ALA A 484 -35.73 5.83 -1.84
CA ALA A 484 -37.11 6.15 -2.22
C ALA A 484 -38.16 5.23 -1.54
N TYR A 485 -37.72 4.08 -1.03
CA TYR A 485 -38.52 3.08 -0.35
C TYR A 485 -37.70 2.40 0.76
N PRO A 486 -38.34 1.80 1.78
CA PRO A 486 -37.63 1.01 2.78
C PRO A 486 -36.78 -0.10 2.16
N VAL A 487 -35.48 -0.07 2.44
CA VAL A 487 -34.52 -1.04 1.91
C VAL A 487 -34.64 -2.38 2.64
N ARG A 488 -34.46 -3.48 1.92
CA ARG A 488 -34.44 -4.83 2.48
C ARG A 488 -33.01 -5.29 2.71
N ALA A 489 -32.75 -5.88 3.87
CA ALA A 489 -31.43 -6.37 4.22
C ALA A 489 -31.07 -7.62 3.40
N PHE A 490 -29.85 -7.64 2.85
CA PHE A 490 -29.24 -8.85 2.29
C PHE A 490 -28.05 -9.29 3.13
N GLY A 491 -27.06 -8.41 3.28
CA GLY A 491 -25.88 -8.67 4.11
C GLY A 491 -24.97 -9.77 3.57
N ALA A 492 -24.75 -9.79 2.26
CA ALA A 492 -23.62 -10.47 1.62
C ALA A 492 -23.17 -9.66 0.41
N ALA A 493 -21.91 -9.83 0.02
CA ALA A 493 -21.35 -9.27 -1.20
C ALA A 493 -21.28 -10.37 -2.28
N PHE A 494 -21.48 -9.99 -3.54
CA PHE A 494 -21.34 -10.90 -4.67
C PHE A 494 -20.63 -10.25 -5.86
N SER A 495 -20.08 -11.07 -6.75
CA SER A 495 -19.70 -10.67 -8.10
C SER A 495 -20.66 -11.27 -9.13
N SER A 496 -20.92 -10.52 -10.19
CA SER A 496 -21.83 -10.92 -11.26
C SER A 496 -21.08 -11.70 -12.34
N SER A 497 -21.66 -12.81 -12.81
CA SER A 497 -21.17 -13.58 -13.96
C SER A 497 -22.34 -14.03 -14.84
N THR A 498 -22.04 -14.61 -16.01
CA THR A 498 -23.05 -15.18 -16.91
C THR A 498 -23.82 -16.36 -16.28
N GLU A 499 -23.17 -17.05 -15.34
CA GLU A 499 -23.69 -18.19 -14.58
C GLU A 499 -24.54 -17.78 -13.37
N GLY A 500 -24.56 -16.49 -12.99
CA GLY A 500 -25.34 -15.96 -11.85
C GLY A 500 -24.53 -15.03 -10.95
N LEU A 501 -24.82 -15.03 -9.65
CA LEU A 501 -24.14 -14.18 -8.66
C LEU A 501 -23.27 -15.04 -7.74
N LYS A 502 -21.95 -14.86 -7.80
CA LYS A 502 -21.00 -15.57 -6.95
C LYS A 502 -20.87 -14.83 -5.62
N ILE A 503 -21.25 -15.47 -4.52
CA ILE A 503 -21.10 -14.88 -3.18
C ILE A 503 -19.62 -14.79 -2.83
N ILE A 504 -19.15 -13.59 -2.47
CA ILE A 504 -17.75 -13.33 -2.13
C ILE A 504 -17.54 -13.39 -0.62
N HIS A 505 -18.37 -12.67 0.14
CA HIS A 505 -18.29 -12.60 1.60
C HIS A 505 -19.69 -12.60 2.22
N VAL A 506 -19.82 -13.22 3.40
CA VAL A 506 -21.06 -13.26 4.18
C VAL A 506 -20.77 -12.81 5.61
N PRO A 507 -21.05 -11.53 5.94
CA PRO A 507 -20.99 -11.02 7.31
C PRO A 507 -21.77 -11.88 8.31
N LEU A 508 -21.18 -12.14 9.48
CA LEU A 508 -21.85 -12.85 10.58
C LEU A 508 -23.13 -12.13 11.01
N ALA A 509 -24.12 -12.91 11.43
CA ALA A 509 -25.45 -12.45 11.87
C ALA A 509 -26.30 -11.70 10.82
N SER A 510 -25.81 -11.53 9.58
CA SER A 510 -26.58 -10.99 8.47
C SER A 510 -27.77 -11.84 8.06
N VAL A 511 -28.68 -11.27 7.26
CA VAL A 511 -29.81 -12.01 6.66
C VAL A 511 -29.32 -13.16 5.79
N ALA A 512 -28.32 -12.92 4.94
CA ALA A 512 -27.69 -13.95 4.12
C ALA A 512 -27.07 -15.08 4.97
N TYR A 513 -26.39 -14.73 6.07
CA TYR A 513 -25.85 -15.71 7.02
C TYR A 513 -26.95 -16.57 7.63
N LYS A 514 -28.03 -15.96 8.14
CA LYS A 514 -29.19 -16.67 8.71
C LYS A 514 -29.87 -17.59 7.69
N ALA A 515 -29.88 -17.19 6.41
CA ALA A 515 -30.41 -18.01 5.31
C ALA A 515 -29.50 -19.19 4.93
N GLY A 516 -28.28 -19.25 5.48
CA GLY A 516 -27.31 -20.31 5.21
C GLY A 516 -26.54 -20.13 3.90
N LEU A 517 -26.48 -18.91 3.35
CA LEU A 517 -25.57 -18.58 2.24
C LEU A 517 -24.12 -18.69 2.72
N MET A 518 -23.26 -19.18 1.83
CA MET A 518 -21.82 -19.30 2.07
C MET A 518 -21.05 -18.56 0.97
N ALA A 519 -19.85 -18.11 1.30
CA ALA A 519 -18.92 -17.67 0.28
C ALA A 519 -18.70 -18.78 -0.76
N GLN A 520 -18.45 -18.40 -2.01
CA GLN A 520 -18.33 -19.27 -3.17
C GLN A 520 -19.64 -19.97 -3.60
N ASP A 521 -20.76 -19.79 -2.90
CA ASP A 521 -22.05 -20.19 -3.45
C ASP A 521 -22.33 -19.39 -4.74
N GLN A 522 -22.80 -20.09 -5.77
CA GLN A 522 -23.24 -19.48 -7.02
C GLN A 522 -24.76 -19.37 -6.99
N LEU A 523 -25.29 -18.19 -6.69
CA LEU A 523 -26.72 -17.91 -6.72
C LEU A 523 -27.20 -17.84 -8.16
N ILE A 524 -28.02 -18.82 -8.56
CA ILE A 524 -28.48 -18.97 -9.94
C ILE A 524 -29.94 -18.56 -10.13
N ALA A 525 -30.76 -18.61 -9.08
CA ALA A 525 -32.15 -18.18 -9.15
C ALA A 525 -32.72 -17.68 -7.82
N ILE A 526 -33.65 -16.74 -7.91
CA ILE A 526 -34.47 -16.22 -6.80
C ILE A 526 -35.93 -16.38 -7.22
N ASN A 527 -36.73 -17.07 -6.39
CA ASN A 527 -38.13 -17.44 -6.69
C ASN A 527 -38.29 -18.04 -8.10
N ALA A 528 -37.40 -18.97 -8.45
CA ALA A 528 -37.34 -19.65 -9.76
C ALA A 528 -37.06 -18.75 -10.98
N VAL A 529 -36.61 -17.50 -10.77
CA VAL A 529 -36.17 -16.59 -11.84
C VAL A 529 -34.65 -16.45 -11.81
N LYS A 530 -33.99 -16.44 -12.98
CA LYS A 530 -32.53 -16.30 -13.10
C LYS A 530 -32.00 -15.12 -12.29
N ALA A 531 -31.01 -15.41 -11.45
CA ALA A 531 -30.31 -14.41 -10.66
C ALA A 531 -29.34 -13.63 -11.56
N THR A 532 -29.66 -12.35 -11.74
CA THR A 532 -28.73 -11.30 -12.18
C THR A 532 -28.75 -10.21 -11.12
N GLU A 533 -27.76 -9.33 -11.09
CA GLU A 533 -27.69 -8.26 -10.08
C GLU A 533 -28.95 -7.39 -10.11
N GLN A 534 -29.38 -6.99 -11.30
CA GLN A 534 -30.61 -6.23 -11.51
C GLN A 534 -31.85 -7.00 -11.02
N ASN A 535 -31.99 -8.28 -11.39
CA ASN A 535 -33.14 -9.09 -10.99
C ASN A 535 -33.16 -9.38 -9.49
N PHE A 536 -31.99 -9.57 -8.88
CA PHE A 536 -31.85 -9.83 -7.46
C PHE A 536 -32.33 -8.63 -6.64
N TRP A 537 -31.75 -7.44 -6.89
CA TRP A 537 -32.14 -6.24 -6.17
C TRP A 537 -33.59 -5.86 -6.41
N ARG A 538 -34.09 -6.02 -7.64
CA ARG A 538 -35.51 -5.80 -7.96
C ARG A 538 -36.43 -6.71 -7.14
N GLN A 539 -36.17 -8.02 -7.11
CA GLN A 539 -37.03 -8.95 -6.38
C GLN A 539 -36.95 -8.74 -4.86
N LEU A 540 -35.75 -8.52 -4.32
CA LEU A 540 -35.57 -8.25 -2.89
C LEU A 540 -36.32 -6.98 -2.47
N ASN A 541 -36.15 -5.89 -3.20
CA ASN A 541 -36.78 -4.59 -2.87
C ASN A 541 -38.29 -4.54 -3.19
N GLN A 542 -38.84 -5.50 -3.93
CA GLN A 542 -40.28 -5.63 -4.15
C GLN A 542 -40.96 -6.59 -3.17
N SER A 543 -40.19 -7.37 -2.40
CA SER A 543 -40.74 -8.37 -1.50
C SER A 543 -41.32 -7.76 -0.22
N THR A 544 -42.42 -8.34 0.26
CA THR A 544 -43.05 -7.91 1.52
C THR A 544 -42.14 -8.23 2.70
N ILE A 545 -41.98 -7.29 3.64
CA ILE A 545 -41.23 -7.52 4.88
C ILE A 545 -41.88 -8.68 5.65
N GLY A 546 -41.07 -9.60 6.17
CA GLY A 546 -41.52 -10.83 6.84
C GLY A 546 -41.84 -11.99 5.89
N SER A 547 -41.82 -11.77 4.57
CA SER A 547 -41.89 -12.86 3.59
C SER A 547 -40.56 -13.62 3.49
N VAL A 548 -40.54 -14.69 2.69
CA VAL A 548 -39.35 -15.51 2.44
C VAL A 548 -39.07 -15.54 0.94
N LEU A 549 -37.80 -15.29 0.58
CA LEU A 549 -37.27 -15.51 -0.76
C LEU A 549 -36.68 -16.91 -0.86
N SER A 550 -37.07 -17.65 -1.90
CA SER A 550 -36.45 -18.93 -2.20
C SER A 550 -35.23 -18.73 -3.09
N LEU A 551 -34.04 -18.98 -2.53
CA LEU A 551 -32.78 -18.88 -3.25
C LEU A 551 -32.35 -20.27 -3.73
N HIS A 552 -31.87 -20.36 -4.96
CA HIS A 552 -31.26 -21.56 -5.50
C HIS A 552 -29.79 -21.28 -5.79
N VAL A 553 -28.91 -21.99 -5.09
CA VAL A 553 -27.48 -21.84 -5.23
C VAL A 553 -26.83 -23.15 -5.66
N PHE A 554 -25.82 -23.08 -6.51
CA PHE A 554 -24.84 -24.15 -6.59
C PHE A 554 -23.81 -23.95 -5.49
N ARG A 555 -23.78 -24.91 -4.56
CA ARG A 555 -22.69 -25.04 -3.59
C ARG A 555 -21.77 -26.13 -4.08
N LYS A 556 -20.60 -25.72 -4.59
CA LYS A 556 -19.78 -26.61 -5.42
C LYS A 556 -20.64 -27.11 -6.59
N GLN A 557 -20.83 -28.42 -6.71
CA GLN A 557 -21.65 -29.04 -7.78
C GLN A 557 -23.07 -29.45 -7.32
N ARG A 558 -23.48 -29.06 -6.12
CA ARG A 558 -24.79 -29.43 -5.57
C ARG A 558 -25.74 -28.25 -5.62
N LEU A 559 -26.90 -28.46 -6.22
CA LEU A 559 -28.01 -27.51 -6.14
C LEU A 559 -28.58 -27.54 -4.71
N VAL A 560 -28.66 -26.37 -4.08
CA VAL A 560 -29.22 -26.18 -2.75
C VAL A 560 -30.30 -25.12 -2.83
N GLN A 561 -31.47 -25.42 -2.28
CA GLN A 561 -32.53 -24.45 -2.07
C GLN A 561 -32.42 -23.89 -0.65
N LEU A 562 -32.37 -22.58 -0.52
CA LEU A 562 -32.32 -21.85 0.74
C LEU A 562 -33.56 -20.97 0.89
N SER A 563 -33.93 -20.70 2.14
CA SER A 563 -35.03 -19.82 2.49
C SER A 563 -34.46 -18.59 3.18
N MET A 564 -34.51 -17.44 2.51
CA MET A 564 -34.00 -16.19 3.06
C MET A 564 -35.16 -15.32 3.55
N PRO A 565 -35.22 -14.95 4.85
CA PRO A 565 -36.24 -14.03 5.33
C PRO A 565 -36.01 -12.63 4.75
N VAL A 566 -37.10 -11.92 4.46
CA VAL A 566 -37.06 -10.54 3.98
C VAL A 566 -37.20 -9.61 5.19
N GLU A 567 -36.06 -9.12 5.68
CA GLU A 567 -35.99 -8.18 6.80
C GLU A 567 -35.78 -6.74 6.28
N ILE A 568 -36.22 -5.75 7.05
CA ILE A 568 -35.88 -4.34 6.78
C ILE A 568 -34.41 -4.08 7.10
N ALA A 569 -33.71 -3.31 6.27
CA ALA A 569 -32.35 -2.88 6.56
C ALA A 569 -32.33 -1.89 7.73
N ALA A 570 -31.37 -2.04 8.64
CA ALA A 570 -31.17 -1.07 9.71
C ALA A 570 -30.57 0.24 9.16
N GLU A 571 -30.83 1.35 9.84
CA GLU A 571 -30.21 2.65 9.56
C GLU A 571 -28.82 2.70 10.19
N THR A 572 -27.87 1.98 9.59
CA THR A 572 -26.49 1.87 10.07
C THR A 572 -25.47 2.51 9.15
N LEU A 573 -25.87 2.95 7.95
CA LEU A 573 -24.96 3.63 7.04
C LEU A 573 -24.78 5.07 7.51
N THR A 574 -23.56 5.40 7.93
CA THR A 574 -23.18 6.73 8.37
C THR A 574 -22.95 7.67 7.18
N TYR A 575 -23.51 8.87 7.24
CA TYR A 575 -23.14 9.98 6.37
C TYR A 575 -22.86 11.24 7.20
N LEU A 576 -22.09 12.16 6.63
CA LEU A 576 -21.60 13.35 7.30
C LEU A 576 -22.45 14.56 6.93
N GLN A 577 -22.73 15.38 7.94
CA GLN A 577 -23.40 16.67 7.78
C GLN A 577 -22.46 17.77 8.24
N LEU A 578 -22.16 18.69 7.33
CA LEU A 578 -21.45 19.91 7.68
C LEU A 578 -22.35 20.79 8.54
N VAL A 579 -21.90 21.13 9.74
CA VAL A 579 -22.62 21.96 10.72
C VAL A 579 -21.86 23.22 11.12
N ASP A 580 -20.56 23.30 10.83
CA ASP A 580 -19.70 24.45 11.17
C ASP A 580 -18.56 24.56 10.13
N GLN A 581 -18.73 25.45 9.15
CA GLN A 581 -17.76 25.63 8.06
C GLN A 581 -16.42 26.20 8.54
N ASP A 582 -16.40 27.00 9.61
CA ASP A 582 -15.16 27.60 10.11
C ASP A 582 -14.24 26.52 10.70
N LYS A 583 -14.81 25.57 11.45
CA LYS A 583 -14.06 24.40 11.95
C LYS A 583 -13.58 23.50 10.82
N ALA A 584 -14.44 23.23 9.83
CA ALA A 584 -14.07 22.43 8.67
C ALA A 584 -12.91 23.09 7.90
N THR A 585 -12.99 24.39 7.65
CA THR A 585 -11.93 25.16 6.97
C THR A 585 -10.63 25.20 7.79
N ALA A 586 -10.70 25.31 9.12
CA ALA A 586 -9.52 25.24 9.97
C ALA A 586 -8.82 23.86 9.95
N TRP A 587 -9.56 22.80 9.59
CA TRP A 587 -9.05 21.43 9.47
C TRP A 587 -8.54 21.10 8.07
N LEU A 588 -9.36 21.37 7.06
CA LEU A 588 -9.13 21.07 5.65
C LEU A 588 -8.27 22.13 4.95
N GLY A 589 -7.96 23.26 5.61
CA GLY A 589 -7.31 24.39 4.95
C GLY A 589 -8.29 25.19 4.08
N LYS A 590 -7.78 26.22 3.39
CA LYS A 590 -8.59 26.97 2.42
C LYS A 590 -8.81 26.09 1.19
N THR A 591 -9.95 25.44 1.10
CA THR A 591 -10.41 24.78 -0.14
C THR A 591 -10.73 25.85 -1.18
N GLN A 592 -10.37 25.62 -2.46
CA GLN A 592 -10.82 26.53 -3.54
C GLN A 592 -12.36 26.49 -3.61
N GLU A 593 -13.00 27.67 -3.65
CA GLU A 593 -14.45 27.83 -3.82
C GLU A 593 -14.92 27.43 -5.23
#